data_AF-A0A3N0CFR3-F1
#
_entry.id   AF-A0A3N0CFR3-F1
#
_cell.length_a   1.000
_cell.length_b   1.000
_cell.length_c   1.000
_cell.angle_alpha   90.00
_cell.angle_beta   90.00
_cell.angle_gamma   90.00
#
_symmetry.space_group_name_H-M   'P 1'
#
loop_
_entity.id
_entity.type
_entity.pdbx_description
1 polymer ?
#
loop_
_entity_poly.entity_id
_entity_poly.type
_entity_poly.pdbx_seq_one_letter_code
_entity_poly.pdbx_strand_id
1 'polypeptide(L)'
;MIRFVLVLLLLAAALYGVFWAIDRRNSGGAAGPARPLPRGPVGPDDDEAFLRDLDRDARRSRPDPAPKPDPTPDPTSQETHDHPE
;
A
#
# COMPACT_ATOMS: atom_id res chain seq x y z
N MET A 1 30.09 -28.65 -3.24
CA MET A 1 28.69 -28.17 -3.36
C MET A 1 28.09 -27.84 -2.00
N ILE A 2 28.02 -28.78 -1.04
CA ILE A 2 27.47 -28.52 0.32
C ILE A 2 28.09 -27.30 1.03
N ARG A 3 29.40 -27.08 0.91
CA ARG A 3 30.06 -25.91 1.51
C ARG A 3 29.48 -24.57 1.00
N PHE A 4 29.18 -24.48 -0.30
CA PHE A 4 28.54 -23.30 -0.87
C PHE A 4 27.11 -23.13 -0.35
N VAL A 5 26.36 -24.22 -0.25
CA VAL A 5 25.00 -24.21 0.33
C VAL A 5 25.03 -23.73 1.78
N LEU A 6 25.97 -24.21 2.59
CA LEU A 6 26.14 -23.79 3.98
C LEU A 6 26.49 -22.30 4.10
N VAL A 7 27.38 -21.80 3.25
CA VAL A 7 27.73 -20.37 3.21
C VAL A 7 26.51 -19.53 2.83
N LEU A 8 25.73 -19.98 1.84
CA LEU A 8 24.52 -19.27 1.41
C LEU A 8 23.45 -19.24 2.51
N LEU A 9 23.29 -20.36 3.23
CA LEU A 9 22.34 -20.48 4.34
C LEU A 9 22.77 -19.61 5.52
N LEU A 10 24.07 -19.57 5.84
CA LEU A 10 24.63 -18.66 6.84
C LEU A 10 24.41 -17.19 6.46
N LEU A 11 24.66 -16.84 5.19
CA LEU A 11 24.43 -15.49 4.70
C LEU A 11 22.95 -15.11 4.80
N ALA A 12 22.04 -16.00 4.40
CA ALA A 12 20.60 -15.78 4.51
C ALA A 12 20.15 -15.60 5.96
N ALA A 13 20.66 -16.43 6.88
CA ALA A 13 20.37 -16.31 8.31
C ALA A 13 20.92 -15.00 8.90
N ALA A 14 22.11 -14.56 8.48
CA ALA A 14 22.70 -13.30 8.90
C ALA A 14 21.86 -12.10 8.41
N LEU A 15 21.49 -12.07 7.13
CA LEU A 15 20.64 -11.04 6.56
C LEU A 15 19.27 -11.01 7.26
N TYR A 16 18.65 -12.18 7.43
CA TYR A 16 17.38 -12.31 8.17
C TYR A 16 17.51 -11.79 9.60
N GLY A 17 18.58 -12.14 10.32
CA GLY A 17 18.84 -11.64 11.66
C GLY A 17 19.02 -10.13 11.72
N VAL A 18 19.69 -9.53 10.73
CA VAL A 18 19.85 -8.07 10.60
C VAL A 18 18.50 -7.40 10.37
N PHE A 19 17.71 -7.88 9.40
CA PHE A 19 16.38 -7.35 9.13
C PHE A 19 15.44 -7.54 10.32
N TRP A 20 15.48 -8.69 10.99
CA TRP A 20 14.71 -8.96 12.21
C TRP A 20 15.14 -8.08 13.38
N ALA A 21 16.44 -7.79 13.53
CA ALA A 21 16.93 -6.90 14.57
C ALA A 21 16.54 -5.45 14.29
N ILE A 22 16.56 -5.01 13.03
CA ILE A 22 16.09 -3.67 12.62
C ILE A 22 14.57 -3.57 12.82
N ASP A 23 13.83 -4.56 12.33
CA ASP A 23 12.39 -4.66 12.52
C ASP A 23 12.06 -4.66 14.00
N ARG A 24 12.70 -5.48 14.84
CA ARG A 24 12.46 -5.47 16.29
C ARG A 24 12.74 -4.13 16.97
N ARG A 25 13.71 -3.34 16.47
CA ARG A 25 13.98 -1.99 16.98
C ARG A 25 12.89 -1.00 16.56
N ASN A 26 12.37 -1.11 15.34
CA ASN A 26 11.26 -0.29 14.83
C ASN A 26 9.88 -0.74 15.36
N SER A 27 9.67 -2.04 15.50
CA SER A 27 8.48 -2.75 15.98
C SER A 27 8.32 -2.72 17.49
N GLY A 28 9.37 -2.33 18.22
CA GLY A 28 9.23 -1.80 19.59
C GLY A 28 8.32 -0.58 19.70
N GLY A 29 7.93 0.03 18.57
CA GLY A 29 6.87 1.03 18.46
C GLY A 29 5.81 0.78 17.38
N ALA A 30 5.88 -0.32 16.62
CA ALA A 30 5.00 -0.56 15.45
C ALA A 30 4.07 -1.79 15.57
N ALA A 31 4.17 -2.58 16.64
CA ALA A 31 3.09 -3.52 17.02
C ALA A 31 2.03 -2.87 17.95
N GLY A 32 2.24 -1.61 18.34
CA GLY A 32 1.23 -0.73 18.94
C GLY A 32 0.97 0.44 17.99
N PRO A 33 -0.10 1.24 18.20
CA PRO A 33 -0.40 2.39 17.36
C PRO A 33 0.87 3.23 17.22
N ALA A 34 1.31 3.42 15.96
CA ALA A 34 2.52 4.15 15.63
C ALA A 34 2.56 5.44 16.46
N ARG A 35 3.50 5.53 17.40
CA ARG A 35 3.67 6.79 18.13
C ARG A 35 3.94 7.86 17.09
N PRO A 36 3.12 8.93 17.00
CA PRO A 36 3.39 9.99 16.07
C PRO A 36 4.78 10.53 16.39
N LEU A 37 5.69 10.49 15.40
CA LEU A 37 6.93 11.25 15.48
C LEU A 37 6.55 12.69 15.85
N PRO A 38 7.28 13.36 16.75
CA PRO A 38 7.02 14.76 17.06
C PRO A 38 7.16 15.54 15.75
N ARG A 39 6.01 15.84 15.14
CA ARG A 39 5.91 16.69 13.98
C ARG A 39 6.49 18.02 14.44
N GLY A 40 7.44 18.57 13.67
CA GLY A 40 7.94 19.93 13.91
C GLY A 40 6.77 20.92 14.00
N PRO A 41 7.00 22.18 14.42
CA PRO A 41 5.92 23.15 14.61
C PRO A 41 4.94 23.11 13.44
N VAL A 42 3.75 22.61 13.70
CA VAL A 42 2.68 22.42 12.73
C VAL A 42 2.15 23.80 12.40
N GLY A 43 2.22 24.19 11.13
CA GLY A 43 1.65 25.45 10.69
C GLY A 43 0.14 25.46 10.95
N PRO A 44 -0.50 26.63 11.14
CA PRO A 44 -1.95 26.73 11.29
C PRO A 44 -2.74 26.02 10.17
N ASP A 45 -2.16 25.90 8.98
CA ASP A 45 -2.78 25.27 7.80
C ASP A 45 -2.60 23.73 7.75
N ASP A 46 -1.72 23.17 8.58
CA ASP A 46 -1.37 21.74 8.62
C ASP A 46 -2.00 20.99 9.81
N ASP A 47 -2.91 21.62 10.54
CA ASP A 47 -3.58 20.98 11.65
C ASP A 47 -4.61 19.92 11.17
N GLU A 48 -4.77 18.85 11.95
CA GLU A 48 -5.68 17.75 11.58
C GLU A 48 -7.15 18.22 11.55
N ALA A 49 -7.45 19.33 12.23
CA ALA A 49 -8.79 19.91 12.30
C ALA A 49 -9.19 20.60 10.98
N PHE A 50 -8.31 21.43 10.41
CA PHE A 50 -8.51 22.14 9.15
C PHE A 50 -8.60 21.16 7.98
N LEU A 51 -7.71 20.16 7.92
CA LEU A 51 -7.77 19.12 6.89
C LEU A 51 -9.08 18.33 6.92
N ARG A 52 -9.62 18.09 8.11
CA ARG A 52 -10.89 17.38 8.29
C ARG A 52 -12.09 18.23 7.86
N ASP A 53 -12.05 19.54 8.11
CA ASP A 53 -13.11 20.45 7.68
C ASP A 53 -13.13 20.60 6.16
N LEU A 54 -11.96 20.72 5.53
CA LEU A 54 -11.82 20.70 4.08
C LEU A 54 -12.33 19.40 3.44
N ASP A 55 -12.01 18.24 4.00
CA ASP A 55 -12.53 16.95 3.49
C ASP A 55 -14.07 16.89 3.62
N ARG A 56 -14.62 17.42 4.71
CA ARG A 56 -16.07 17.49 4.94
C ARG A 56 -16.77 18.41 3.95
N ASP A 57 -16.15 19.53 3.60
CA ASP A 57 -16.68 20.48 2.63
C ASP A 57 -16.53 19.96 1.21
N ALA A 58 -15.39 19.35 0.86
CA ALA A 58 -15.18 18.68 -0.42
C ALA A 58 -16.21 17.57 -0.67
N ARG A 59 -16.59 16.81 0.36
CA ARG A 59 -17.65 15.80 0.28
C ARG A 59 -19.04 16.40 0.09
N ARG A 60 -19.34 17.53 0.74
CA ARG A 60 -20.64 18.21 0.61
C ARG A 60 -20.80 18.89 -0.74
N SER A 61 -19.71 19.40 -1.31
CA SER A 61 -19.72 20.08 -2.60
C SER A 61 -19.64 19.13 -3.80
N ARG A 62 -19.30 17.86 -3.59
CA ARG A 62 -19.25 16.87 -4.67
C ARG A 62 -20.65 16.23 -4.85
N PRO A 63 -21.36 16.49 -5.96
CA PRO A 63 -22.53 15.69 -6.32
C PRO A 63 -22.07 14.25 -6.58
N ASP A 64 -22.88 13.31 -6.09
CA ASP A 64 -22.59 11.87 -6.01
C ASP A 64 -21.97 11.32 -7.31
N PRO A 65 -20.74 10.76 -7.30
CA PRO A 65 -20.22 10.10 -8.49
C PRO A 65 -20.99 8.80 -8.71
N ALA A 66 -21.71 8.73 -9.83
CA ALA A 66 -22.39 7.52 -10.30
C ALA A 66 -21.50 6.27 -10.13
N PRO A 67 -22.09 5.09 -9.80
CA PRO A 67 -21.34 3.87 -9.57
C PRO A 67 -20.47 3.55 -10.80
N LYS A 68 -19.19 3.25 -10.57
CA LYS A 68 -18.25 2.89 -11.63
C LYS A 68 -18.81 1.69 -12.40
N PRO A 69 -18.92 1.73 -13.74
CA PRO A 69 -19.31 0.55 -14.51
C PRO A 69 -18.23 -0.52 -14.37
N ASP A 70 -18.67 -1.76 -14.19
CA ASP A 70 -17.84 -2.96 -14.10
C ASP A 70 -16.88 -3.09 -15.30
N PRO A 71 -15.71 -3.75 -15.14
CA PRO A 71 -14.81 -4.01 -16.26
C PRO A 71 -15.45 -5.03 -17.20
N THR A 72 -16.04 -4.56 -18.30
CA THR A 72 -16.52 -5.42 -19.40
C THR A 72 -15.32 -6.12 -20.06
N PRO A 73 -15.39 -7.44 -20.36
CA PRO A 73 -14.28 -8.19 -20.94
C PRO A 73 -13.95 -7.72 -22.37
N ASP A 74 -12.67 -7.77 -22.73
CA ASP A 74 -12.12 -7.43 -24.05
C ASP A 74 -12.85 -8.16 -25.21
N PRO A 75 -13.20 -7.47 -26.30
CA PRO A 75 -13.95 -8.06 -27.42
C PRO A 75 -13.09 -8.92 -28.38
N THR A 76 -11.82 -9.18 -28.09
CA THR A 76 -10.88 -9.81 -29.05
C THR A 76 -10.98 -11.34 -29.17
N SER A 77 -12.01 -11.98 -28.60
CA SER A 77 -12.08 -13.46 -28.52
C SER A 77 -13.09 -14.16 -29.44
N GLN A 78 -13.68 -13.49 -30.44
CA GLN A 78 -14.60 -14.18 -31.37
C GLN A 78 -14.28 -13.89 -32.85
N GLU A 79 -13.13 -14.40 -33.28
CA GLU A 79 -12.90 -14.86 -34.64
C GLU A 79 -13.62 -16.21 -34.83
N THR A 80 -14.12 -16.49 -36.04
CA THR A 80 -14.63 -17.81 -36.52
C THR A 80 -16.09 -18.14 -36.21
N HIS A 81 -17.01 -18.01 -37.18
CA HIS A 81 -17.35 -19.08 -38.14
C HIS A 81 -18.62 -18.73 -38.95
N ASP A 82 -18.51 -18.92 -40.26
CA ASP A 82 -19.53 -19.43 -41.17
C ASP A 82 -20.84 -18.69 -41.40
N HIS A 83 -20.92 -18.10 -42.60
CA HIS A 83 -22.17 -17.75 -43.27
C HIS A 83 -22.34 -18.66 -44.50
N PRO A 84 -23.28 -19.62 -44.47
CA PRO A 84 -23.95 -20.08 -45.67
C PRO A 84 -25.42 -19.64 -45.65
N GLU A 85 -25.89 -19.07 -46.76
CA GLU A 85 -27.09 -19.43 -47.55
C GLU A 85 -27.35 -18.38 -48.63
#